data_AF-A0AAU3NMP0-F1
#
_entry.id   AF-A0AAU3NMP0-F1
#
_cell.length_a   1.000
_cell.length_b   1.000
_cell.length_c   1.000
_cell.angle_alpha   90.00
_cell.angle_beta   90.00
_cell.angle_gamma   90.00
#
_symmetry.space_group_name_H-M   'P 1'
#
loop_
_entity.id
_entity.type
_entity.pdbx_description
1 polymer ?
#
loop_
_entity_poly.entity_id
_entity_poly.type
_entity_poly.pdbx_seq_one_letter_code
_entity_poly.pdbx_strand_id
1 'polypeptide(L)' 'MPDVWNGQPPPGRRVTHTNINYRLYDRRTGKLLSFNSTNSIDSLVTDVLRTQAEHPNAQITAVEYDGPAYR' A
#
# COMPACT_ATOMS: atom_id res chain seq x y z
N MET A 1 -19.68 23.00 0.41
CA MET A 1 -19.59 22.96 -1.07
C MET A 1 -19.21 21.53 -1.44
N PRO A 2 -19.89 20.87 -2.38
CA PRO A 2 -19.47 19.55 -2.84
C PRO A 2 -18.10 19.65 -3.52
N ASP A 3 -17.20 18.70 -3.23
CA ASP A 3 -15.91 18.62 -3.91
C ASP A 3 -16.14 18.48 -5.42
N VAL A 4 -15.52 19.37 -6.19
CA VAL A 4 -15.55 19.38 -7.66
C VAL A 4 -14.14 19.25 -8.17
N TRP A 5 -13.91 18.30 -9.07
CA TRP A 5 -12.65 18.13 -9.79
C TRP A 5 -12.87 18.55 -11.24
N ASN A 6 -12.13 19.55 -11.71
CA ASN A 6 -12.25 20.11 -13.07
C ASN A 6 -13.69 20.53 -13.45
N GLY A 7 -14.43 21.12 -12.50
CA GLY A 7 -15.81 21.57 -12.72
C GLY A 7 -16.86 20.44 -12.80
N GLN A 8 -16.45 19.19 -12.59
CA GLN A 8 -17.33 18.03 -12.53
C GLN A 8 -17.29 17.38 -11.15
N PRO A 9 -18.39 16.74 -10.69
CA PRO A 9 -18.34 15.92 -9.49
C PRO A 9 -17.32 14.79 -9.71
N PRO A 10 -16.44 14.51 -8.72
CA PRO A 10 -15.47 13.42 -8.85
C PRO A 10 -16.20 12.10 -9.11
N PRO A 11 -15.65 11.23 -9.97
CA PRO A 11 -16.24 9.92 -10.20
C PRO A 11 -16.37 9.18 -8.87
N GLY A 12 -17.53 8.54 -8.65
CA GLY A 12 -17.76 7.78 -7.43
C GLY A 12 -16.65 6.76 -7.23
N ARG A 13 -15.98 6.82 -6.08
CA ARG A 13 -14.97 5.82 -5.70
C ARG A 13 -15.67 4.47 -5.53
N ARG A 14 -15.58 3.59 -6.53
CA ARG A 14 -15.92 2.18 -6.34
C ARG A 14 -14.85 1.58 -5.43
N VAL A 15 -15.27 1.01 -4.30
CA VAL A 15 -14.37 0.23 -3.44
C VAL A 15 -13.99 -1.03 -4.21
N THR A 16 -12.84 -1.01 -4.88
CA THR A 16 -12.35 -2.15 -5.69
C THR A 16 -11.63 -3.21 -4.87
N HIS A 17 -11.05 -2.85 -3.72
CA HIS A 17 -10.27 -3.76 -2.90
C HIS A 17 -10.99 -4.06 -1.59
N THR A 18 -11.49 -5.28 -1.45
CA THR A 18 -12.10 -5.77 -0.20
C THR A 18 -11.03 -6.22 0.80
N ASN A 19 -9.87 -6.64 0.28
CA ASN A 19 -8.69 -7.05 1.03
C ASN A 19 -7.44 -6.98 0.13
N ILE A 20 -6.39 -6.31 0.60
CA ILE A 20 -5.10 -6.09 -0.05
C ILE A 20 -4.07 -6.81 0.82
N ASN A 21 -3.59 -7.97 0.36
CA ASN A 21 -2.44 -8.63 0.99
C ASN A 21 -1.18 -8.12 0.32
N TYR A 22 -0.21 -7.61 1.07
CA TYR A 22 0.99 -7.06 0.47
C TYR A 22 2.26 -7.39 1.27
N ARG A 23 3.39 -7.30 0.56
CA ARG A 23 4.73 -7.45 1.12
C ARG A 23 5.59 -6.28 0.71
N LEU A 24 6.41 -5.81 1.64
CA LEU A 24 7.38 -4.74 1.44
C LEU A 24 8.76 -5.35 1.32
N TYR A 25 9.42 -5.09 0.20
CA TYR A 25 10.77 -5.56 -0.07
C TYR A 25 11.73 -4.38 -0.18
N ASP A 26 13.00 -4.60 0.17
CA ASP A 26 14.08 -3.78 -0.34
C ASP A 26 14.38 -4.18 -1.78
N ARG A 27 14.06 -3.30 -2.73
CA ARG A 27 14.27 -3.52 -4.17
C ARG A 27 15.72 -3.80 -4.53
N ARG A 28 16.68 -3.26 -3.78
CA ARG A 28 18.11 -3.45 -4.07
C ARG A 28 18.58 -4.86 -3.75
N THR A 29 18.10 -5.42 -2.65
CA THR A 29 18.60 -6.68 -2.09
C THR A 29 17.62 -7.84 -2.27
N GLY A 30 16.36 -7.55 -2.60
CA GLY A 30 15.28 -8.53 -2.61
C GLY A 30 14.82 -8.96 -1.22
N LYS A 31 15.36 -8.35 -0.15
CA LYS A 31 15.04 -8.74 1.23
C LYS A 31 13.61 -8.34 1.59
N LEU A 32 12.85 -9.27 2.19
CA LEU A 32 11.56 -8.96 2.79
C LEU A 32 11.78 -8.11 4.05
N LEU A 33 11.11 -6.96 4.11
CA LEU A 33 11.17 -6.03 5.23
C LEU A 33 9.90 -6.11 6.10
N SER A 34 8.73 -6.19 5.48
CA SER A 34 7.44 -6.26 6.16
C SER A 34 6.41 -7.00 5.31
N PHE A 35 5.35 -7.51 5.95
CA PHE A 35 4.21 -8.11 5.28
C PHE A 35 2.94 -7.83 6.09
N ASN A 36 1.83 -7.55 5.41
CA ASN A 36 0.57 -7.24 6.06
C ASN A 36 -0.63 -7.44 5.13
N SER A 37 -1.84 -7.29 5.67
CA SER A 37 -3.09 -7.26 4.93
C SER A 37 -3.95 -6.08 5.41
N THR A 38 -4.59 -5.39 4.47
CA THR A 38 -5.45 -4.23 4.79
C THR A 38 -6.58 -4.11 3.78
N ASN A 39 -7.65 -3.42 4.11
CA ASN A 39 -8.66 -2.97 3.14
C ASN A 39 -8.55 -1.47 2.81
N SER A 40 -7.51 -0.81 3.33
CA SER A 40 -7.28 0.63 3.18
C SER A 40 -5.87 0.92 2.64
N ILE A 41 -5.81 1.69 1.55
CA ILE A 41 -4.56 2.19 0.97
C ILE A 41 -3.82 3.09 1.95
N ASP A 42 -4.53 3.88 2.77
CA ASP A 42 -3.89 4.77 3.75
C ASP A 42 -3.09 3.97 4.79
N SER A 43 -3.60 2.80 5.20
CA SER A 43 -2.88 1.89 6.08
C SER A 43 -1.64 1.30 5.41
N LEU A 44 -1.72 0.96 4.12
CA LEU A 44 -0.55 0.48 3.34
C LEU A 44 0.52 1.56 3.25
N VAL A 45 0.15 2.80 2.93
CA VAL A 45 1.08 3.93 2.85
C VAL A 45 1.72 4.21 4.21
N THR A 46 0.94 4.16 5.29
CA THR A 46 1.45 4.33 6.66
C THR A 46 2.51 3.27 6.99
N ASP A 47 2.26 2.02 6.60
CA ASP A 47 3.20 0.92 6.81
C ASP A 47 4.48 1.07 5.98
N VAL A 48 4.37 1.54 4.74
CA VAL A 48 5.52 1.88 3.88
C VAL A 48 6.38 2.96 4.53
N LEU A 49 5.77 4.05 5.02
CA LEU A 49 6.50 5.14 5.67
C LEU A 49 7.20 4.69 6.95
N ARG A 50 6.52 3.87 7.76
CA ARG A 50 7.12 3.26 8.96
C ARG A 50 8.32 2.38 8.60
N THR A 51 8.15 1.50 7.62
CA THR A 51 9.21 0.60 7.15
C THR A 51 10.39 1.40 6.57
N GLN A 52 10.13 2.55 5.96
CA GLN A 52 11.19 3.45 5.46
C GLN A 52 11.97 4.10 6.60
N ALA A 53 11.29 4.48 7.69
CA ALA A 53 11.94 5.02 8.87
C ALA A 53 12.82 3.96 9.57
N GLU A 54 12.39 2.70 9.59
CA GLU A 54 13.15 1.57 10.16
C GLU A 54 14.33 1.12 9.26
N HIS A 55 14.21 1.35 7.95
CA HIS A 55 15.20 0.98 6.94
C HIS A 55 15.55 2.16 6.02
N PRO A 56 16.27 3.19 6.52
CA PRO A 56 16.50 4.44 5.79
C PRO A 56 17.28 4.27 4.48
N ASN A 57 18.02 3.16 4.34
CA ASN A 57 18.81 2.84 3.15
C ASN A 57 18.10 1.90 2.17
N ALA A 58 16.91 1.37 2.54
CA ALA A 58 16.17 0.44 1.69
C ALA A 58 15.37 1.18 0.62
N GLN A 59 15.32 0.61 -0.59
CA GLN A 59 14.42 1.09 -1.62
C GLN A 59 13.12 0.29 -1.57
N ILE A 60 12.12 0.80 -0.85
CA ILE A 60 10.90 0.02 -0.58
C ILE A 60 10.08 -0.19 -1.85
N THR A 61 9.68 -1.44 -2.09
CA THR A 61 8.69 -1.82 -3.10
C THR A 61 7.57 -2.61 -2.42
N ALA A 62 6.34 -2.13 -2.56
CA ALA A 62 5.14 -2.84 -2.13
C ALA A 62 4.61 -3.70 -3.27
N VAL A 63 4.36 -4.98 -3.00
CA VAL A 63 3.82 -5.94 -3.97
C VAL A 63 2.55 -6.56 -3.39
N GLU A 64 1.45 -6.45 -4.11
CA GLU A 64 0.19 -7.12 -3.77
C GLU A 64 0.24 -8.62 -4.13
N TYR A 65 -0.41 -9.43 -3.32
CA TYR A 65 -0.50 -10.88 -3.48
C TYR A 65 -1.96 -11.34 -3.45
N ASP A 66 -2.31 -12.22 -4.39
CA ASP A 66 -3.64 -12.85 -4.50
C ASP A 66 -3.90 -13.94 -3.42
N GLY A 67 -3.01 -14.08 -2.43
CA GLY A 67 -3.08 -15.08 -1.37
C GLY A 67 -2.64 -14.53 -0.01
N PRO A 68 -2.74 -15.32 1.08
CA PRO A 68 -2.40 -14.82 2.42
C PRO A 68 -0.93 -14.39 2.47
N ALA A 69 -0.67 -13.27 3.14
CA ALA A 69 0.68 -12.70 3.26
C ALA A 69 1.68 -13.70 3.91
N TYR A 70 1.18 -14.70 4.64
CA TYR A 70 1.89 -15.78 5.30
C TYR A 70 1.26 -17.16 4.95
N ARG A 71 2.08 -18.21 4.82
CA ARG A 71 1.64 -19.62 4.74
C ARG A 71 2.10 -20.36 5.98
#